data_AF-A0A834ATM2-F1
#
_entry.id   AF-A0A834ATM2-F1
#
_cell.length_a   1.000
_cell.length_b   1.000
_cell.length_c   1.000
_cell.angle_alpha   90.00
_cell.angle_beta   90.00
_cell.angle_gamma   90.00
#
_symmetry.space_group_name_H-M   'P 1'
#
loop_
_entity.id
_entity.type
_entity.pdbx_description
1 polymer ?
#
loop_
_entity_poly.entity_id
_entity_poly.type
_entity_poly.pdbx_seq_one_letter_code
_entity_poly.pdbx_strand_id
1 'polypeptide(L)'
;MVLVFRSHCHLESYLADCYDAIAVFLCIHIVLRFRNIAAKRDVPALDRYWEQVLALLWPRFELILEMNVQSVRSTDPQRLGGLDTRPHYITRRYAEFSSALVSINQTIPNERTMQLLGQLQVEVENFVLRVAAEFSSRKEQLVFLINNYDMMLGVLMERAADDSKEVESFQQLLNARTQEFIEELLSPPFGGLVAFVKEAEALIERGQAERLRGEEARVTQLIRGFGSSWKSSVESLSQDVMRSFTNFRNGTSIIQGALTQLIQLYHRFHRVLSQPQLRALPARAELINIHHLMVELKKHKPNF
;
A
#
# COMPACT_ATOMS: atom_id res chain seq x y z
N MET A 1 46.33 -25.18 11.68
CA MET A 1 46.46 -24.59 10.33
C MET A 1 45.76 -25.42 9.25
N VAL A 2 46.02 -26.75 9.14
CA VAL A 2 45.41 -27.61 8.09
C VAL A 2 43.87 -27.69 8.15
N LEU A 3 43.28 -27.81 9.36
CA LEU A 3 41.82 -27.82 9.52
C LEU A 3 41.17 -26.49 9.12
N VAL A 4 41.79 -25.36 9.50
CA VAL A 4 41.33 -24.01 9.16
C VAL A 4 41.37 -23.78 7.64
N PHE A 5 42.44 -24.23 6.97
CA PHE A 5 42.58 -24.10 5.53
C PHE A 5 41.58 -24.98 4.75
N ARG A 6 41.34 -26.22 5.20
CA ARG A 6 40.30 -27.09 4.61
C ARG A 6 38.89 -26.52 4.79
N SER A 7 38.58 -26.01 5.98
CA SER A 7 37.29 -25.36 6.23
C SER A 7 37.07 -24.12 5.37
N HIS A 8 38.14 -23.35 5.10
CA HIS A 8 38.09 -22.18 4.22
C HIS A 8 37.78 -22.57 2.77
N CYS A 9 38.52 -23.52 2.18
CA CYS A 9 38.27 -23.98 0.81
C CYS A 9 36.89 -24.66 0.64
N HIS A 10 36.43 -25.40 1.64
CA HIS A 10 35.09 -26.00 1.59
C HIS A 10 33.98 -24.94 1.69
N LEU A 11 34.15 -23.92 2.53
CA LEU A 11 33.20 -22.82 2.63
C LEU A 11 33.16 -22.01 1.33
N GLU A 12 34.30 -21.72 0.73
CA GLU A 12 34.40 -21.03 -0.55
C GLU A 12 33.68 -21.81 -1.67
N SER A 13 33.91 -23.13 -1.76
CA SER A 13 33.21 -24.00 -2.72
C SER A 13 31.71 -24.07 -2.49
N TYR A 14 31.25 -24.11 -1.24
CA TYR A 14 29.83 -24.14 -0.92
C TYR A 14 29.15 -22.79 -1.22
N LEU A 15 29.82 -21.68 -0.90
CA LEU A 15 29.29 -20.34 -1.11
C LEU A 15 29.17 -19.99 -2.60
N ALA A 16 30.03 -20.54 -3.46
CA ALA A 16 29.99 -20.28 -4.90
C ALA A 16 28.60 -20.54 -5.54
N ASP A 17 27.89 -21.57 -5.08
CA ASP A 17 26.58 -21.98 -5.60
C ASP A 17 25.42 -21.74 -4.62
N CYS A 18 25.67 -21.09 -3.47
CA CYS A 18 24.64 -20.80 -2.47
C CYS A 18 23.86 -19.52 -2.82
N TYR A 19 22.55 -19.61 -3.01
CA TYR A 19 21.67 -18.45 -3.28
C TYR A 19 20.77 -18.09 -2.08
N ASP A 20 20.96 -18.74 -0.94
CA ASP A 20 20.20 -18.47 0.28
C ASP A 20 20.83 -17.30 1.06
N ALA A 21 20.40 -16.08 0.74
CA ALA A 21 20.87 -14.89 1.42
C ALA A 21 20.57 -14.89 2.94
N ILE A 22 19.46 -15.49 3.38
CA ILE A 22 19.10 -15.52 4.80
C ILE A 22 20.09 -16.42 5.55
N ALA A 23 20.37 -17.62 5.03
CA ALA A 23 21.33 -18.53 5.63
C ALA A 23 22.74 -17.92 5.70
N VAL A 24 23.21 -17.30 4.62
CA VAL A 24 24.52 -16.62 4.59
C VAL A 24 24.55 -15.48 5.61
N PHE A 25 23.49 -14.69 5.73
CA PHE A 25 23.41 -13.59 6.69
C PHE A 25 23.37 -14.08 8.14
N LEU A 26 22.67 -15.19 8.41
CA LEU A 26 22.73 -15.86 9.72
C LEU A 26 24.15 -16.31 10.05
N CYS A 27 24.87 -16.91 9.11
CA CYS A 27 26.28 -17.28 9.29
C CYS A 27 27.14 -16.06 9.64
N ILE A 28 26.97 -14.94 8.94
CA ILE A 28 27.67 -13.67 9.23
C ILE A 28 27.40 -13.24 10.68
N HIS A 29 26.14 -13.16 11.10
CA HIS A 29 25.78 -12.73 12.45
C HIS A 29 26.28 -13.69 13.54
N ILE A 30 26.31 -15.00 13.27
CA ILE A 30 26.90 -16.00 14.16
C ILE A 30 28.40 -15.75 14.34
N VAL A 31 29.13 -15.55 13.24
CA VAL A 31 30.58 -15.26 13.28
C VAL A 31 30.85 -13.95 14.02
N LEU A 32 30.08 -12.89 13.77
CA LEU A 32 30.20 -11.62 14.48
C LEU A 32 29.96 -11.78 16.00
N ARG A 33 28.96 -12.58 16.40
CA ARG A 33 28.71 -12.87 17.83
C ARG A 33 29.87 -13.63 18.46
N PHE A 34 30.41 -14.66 17.80
CA PHE A 34 31.56 -15.39 18.31
C PHE A 34 32.80 -14.52 18.42
N ARG A 35 33.05 -13.64 17.45
CA ARG A 35 34.13 -12.65 17.51
C ARG A 35 33.97 -11.73 18.74
N ASN A 36 32.76 -11.21 18.98
CA ASN A 36 32.49 -10.38 20.16
C ASN A 36 32.71 -11.14 21.48
N ILE A 37 32.39 -12.44 21.55
CA ILE A 37 32.64 -13.26 22.74
C ILE A 37 34.13 -13.51 22.94
N ALA A 38 34.86 -13.84 21.86
CA ALA A 38 36.30 -14.08 21.92
C ALA A 38 37.06 -12.83 22.36
N ALA A 39 36.68 -11.66 21.82
CA ALA A 39 37.22 -10.37 22.24
C ALA A 39 36.97 -10.08 23.73
N LYS A 40 35.76 -10.34 24.24
CA LYS A 40 35.43 -10.18 25.67
C LYS A 40 36.20 -11.13 26.60
N ARG A 41 36.78 -12.21 26.07
CA ARG A 41 37.53 -13.23 26.82
C ARG A 41 39.03 -13.14 26.58
N ASP A 42 39.50 -12.12 25.86
CA ASP A 42 40.91 -11.94 25.48
C ASP A 42 41.52 -13.17 24.78
N VAL A 43 40.77 -13.78 23.85
CA VAL A 43 41.23 -14.92 23.04
C VAL A 43 41.46 -14.49 21.59
N PRO A 44 42.64 -13.93 21.25
CA PRO A 44 42.90 -13.39 19.90
C PRO A 44 43.25 -14.46 18.86
N ALA A 45 43.48 -15.71 19.28
CA ALA A 45 44.00 -16.78 18.42
C ALA A 45 43.15 -17.10 17.18
N LEU A 46 41.86 -16.72 17.19
CA LEU A 46 40.92 -16.98 16.10
C LEU A 46 40.53 -15.72 15.30
N ASP A 47 41.03 -14.54 15.63
CA ASP A 47 40.59 -13.29 15.00
C ASP A 47 40.81 -13.30 13.49
N ARG A 48 42.02 -13.70 13.06
CA ARG A 48 42.35 -13.82 11.63
C ARG A 48 41.46 -14.83 10.91
N TYR A 49 41.05 -15.90 11.58
CA TYR A 49 40.15 -16.90 11.00
C TYR A 49 38.75 -16.31 10.78
N TRP A 50 38.20 -15.63 11.78
CA TRP A 50 36.89 -14.99 11.68
C TRP A 50 36.86 -13.89 10.61
N GLU A 51 37.94 -13.11 10.50
CA GLU A 51 38.08 -12.11 9.45
C GLU A 51 38.08 -12.74 8.05
N GLN A 52 38.81 -13.84 7.85
CA GLN A 52 38.80 -14.57 6.59
C GLN A 52 37.44 -15.16 6.24
N VAL A 53 36.72 -15.69 7.23
CA VAL A 53 35.36 -16.22 7.03
C VAL A 53 34.39 -15.10 6.64
N LEU A 54 34.44 -13.95 7.33
CA LEU A 54 33.62 -12.79 6.97
C LEU A 54 33.97 -12.23 5.59
N ALA A 55 35.25 -12.22 5.22
CA ALA A 55 35.70 -11.78 3.89
C ALA A 55 35.18 -12.67 2.75
N LEU A 56 34.80 -13.92 3.02
CA LEU A 56 34.10 -14.78 2.05
C LEU A 56 32.58 -14.58 2.06
N LEU A 57 31.98 -14.47 3.26
CA LEU A 57 30.54 -14.41 3.42
C LEU A 57 29.93 -13.09 2.92
N TRP A 58 30.56 -11.95 3.24
CA TRP A 58 30.01 -10.63 2.88
C TRP A 58 29.88 -10.43 1.37
N PRO A 59 30.93 -10.64 0.54
CA PRO A 59 30.80 -10.48 -0.90
C PRO A 59 29.73 -11.40 -1.49
N ARG A 60 29.60 -12.63 -0.98
CA ARG A 60 28.56 -13.54 -1.46
C ARG A 60 27.17 -13.07 -1.08
N PHE A 61 26.96 -12.62 0.15
CA PHE A 61 25.69 -12.07 0.60
C PHE A 61 25.26 -10.86 -0.23
N GLU A 62 26.18 -9.90 -0.45
CA GLU A 62 25.92 -8.71 -1.25
C GLU A 62 25.58 -9.08 -2.69
N LEU A 63 26.32 -10.02 -3.31
CA LEU A 63 26.03 -10.51 -4.65
C LEU A 63 24.62 -11.10 -4.76
N ILE A 64 24.17 -11.89 -3.78
CA ILE A 64 22.82 -12.47 -3.79
C ILE A 64 21.75 -11.37 -3.74
N LEU A 65 21.94 -10.36 -2.89
CA LEU A 65 21.04 -9.21 -2.80
C LEU A 65 21.00 -8.41 -4.11
N GLU A 66 22.15 -8.15 -4.71
CA GLU A 66 22.25 -7.45 -6.00
C GLU A 66 21.57 -8.25 -7.13
N MET A 67 21.73 -9.57 -7.15
CA MET A 67 21.00 -10.45 -8.07
C MET A 67 19.48 -10.39 -7.85
N ASN A 68 19.01 -10.34 -6.59
CA ASN A 68 17.59 -10.20 -6.29
C ASN A 68 17.05 -8.86 -6.80
N VAL A 69 17.75 -7.75 -6.55
CA VAL A 69 17.41 -6.41 -7.07
C VAL A 69 17.30 -6.46 -8.61
N GLN A 70 18.31 -7.01 -9.27
CA GLN A 70 18.33 -7.10 -10.73
C GLN A 70 17.22 -8.02 -11.27
N SER A 71 16.87 -9.10 -10.56
CA SER A 71 15.79 -10.01 -10.98
C SER A 71 14.43 -9.32 -10.98
N VAL A 72 14.12 -8.52 -9.95
CA VAL A 72 12.87 -7.74 -9.88
C VAL A 72 12.87 -6.65 -10.95
N ARG A 73 13.99 -5.92 -11.10
CA ARG A 73 14.14 -4.86 -12.11
C ARG A 73 13.87 -5.38 -13.52
N SER A 74 14.49 -6.51 -13.87
CA SER A 74 14.42 -7.11 -15.21
C SER A 74 13.15 -7.92 -15.49
N THR A 75 12.26 -8.08 -14.50
CA THR A 75 11.00 -8.78 -14.69
C THR A 75 10.10 -8.02 -15.68
N ASP A 76 9.62 -8.75 -16.69
CA ASP A 76 8.65 -8.28 -17.69
C ASP A 76 7.23 -8.70 -17.25
N PRO A 77 6.34 -7.75 -16.93
CA PRO A 77 4.96 -8.04 -16.54
C PRO A 77 4.19 -8.93 -17.52
N GLN A 78 4.45 -8.81 -18.82
CA GLN A 78 3.72 -9.56 -19.86
C GLN A 78 4.07 -11.06 -19.85
N ARG A 79 5.25 -11.40 -19.33
CA ARG A 79 5.72 -12.78 -19.22
C ARG A 79 5.21 -13.49 -17.96
N LEU A 80 4.57 -12.76 -17.04
CA LEU A 80 4.09 -13.34 -15.79
C LEU A 80 2.86 -14.23 -15.99
N GLY A 81 2.05 -13.94 -17.02
CA GLY A 81 0.87 -14.73 -17.40
C GLY A 81 -0.25 -14.70 -16.36
N GLY A 82 -1.51 -14.63 -16.81
CA GLY A 82 -2.67 -14.78 -15.93
C GLY A 82 -2.75 -13.76 -14.78
N LEU A 83 -2.43 -12.50 -15.06
CA LEU A 83 -2.50 -11.42 -14.06
C LEU A 83 -3.94 -11.27 -13.55
N ASP A 84 -4.08 -11.25 -12.22
CA ASP A 84 -5.30 -10.90 -11.52
C ASP A 84 -5.02 -9.79 -10.50
N THR A 85 -6.06 -9.27 -9.86
CA THR A 85 -5.94 -8.16 -8.90
C THR A 85 -5.47 -8.59 -7.51
N ARG A 86 -5.12 -9.88 -7.29
CA ARG A 86 -4.66 -10.39 -5.99
C ARG A 86 -3.19 -10.02 -5.75
N PRO A 87 -2.72 -10.13 -4.49
CA PRO A 87 -1.30 -9.90 -4.20
C PRO A 87 -0.41 -10.84 -5.02
N HIS A 88 0.56 -10.27 -5.72
CA HIS A 88 1.48 -11.03 -6.56
C HIS A 88 2.47 -11.82 -5.71
N TYR A 89 2.89 -13.01 -6.15
CA TYR A 89 3.81 -13.83 -5.32
C TYR A 89 5.18 -13.15 -5.10
N ILE A 90 5.64 -12.33 -6.05
CA ILE A 90 6.91 -11.59 -5.93
C ILE A 90 6.87 -10.59 -4.77
N THR A 91 5.77 -9.86 -4.60
CA THR A 91 5.63 -8.90 -3.50
C THR A 91 5.59 -9.60 -2.15
N ARG A 92 4.95 -10.77 -2.07
CA ARG A 92 4.95 -11.58 -0.85
C ARG A 92 6.34 -12.11 -0.50
N ARG A 93 7.05 -12.66 -1.50
CA ARG A 93 8.43 -13.13 -1.33
C ARG A 93 9.35 -12.00 -0.87
N TYR A 94 9.19 -10.81 -1.45
CA TYR A 94 9.91 -9.62 -1.02
C TYR A 94 9.64 -9.30 0.45
N ALA A 95 8.37 -9.18 0.87
CA ALA A 95 8.03 -8.79 2.23
C ALA A 95 8.54 -9.80 3.26
N GLU A 96 8.38 -11.11 3.01
CA GLU A 96 8.88 -12.17 3.88
C GLU A 96 10.43 -12.17 3.97
N PHE A 97 11.09 -11.91 2.84
CA PHE A 97 12.56 -11.85 2.75
C PHE A 97 13.15 -10.61 3.43
N SER A 98 12.64 -9.42 3.10
CA SER A 98 13.06 -8.15 3.69
C SER A 98 12.89 -8.19 5.20
N SER A 99 11.71 -8.62 5.66
CA SER A 99 11.41 -8.77 7.08
C SER A 99 12.41 -9.68 7.80
N ALA A 100 12.72 -10.85 7.24
CA ALA A 100 13.69 -11.77 7.85
C ALA A 100 15.09 -11.14 7.97
N LEU A 101 15.58 -10.45 6.94
CA LEU A 101 16.88 -9.79 6.97
C LEU A 101 16.91 -8.62 7.95
N VAL A 102 15.86 -7.80 8.00
CA VAL A 102 15.73 -6.69 8.96
C VAL A 102 15.76 -7.24 10.39
N SER A 103 14.99 -8.28 10.69
CA SER A 103 14.98 -8.90 12.04
C SER A 103 16.36 -9.42 12.46
N ILE A 104 17.14 -10.00 11.54
CA ILE A 104 18.51 -10.44 11.83
C ILE A 104 19.44 -9.23 12.05
N ASN A 105 19.33 -8.21 11.19
CA ASN A 105 20.19 -7.03 11.18
C ASN A 105 20.04 -6.17 12.45
N GLN A 106 18.89 -6.22 13.13
CA GLN A 106 18.66 -5.54 14.42
C GLN A 106 19.71 -5.91 15.49
N THR A 107 20.29 -7.11 15.40
CA THR A 107 21.22 -7.61 16.42
C THR A 107 22.62 -6.97 16.32
N ILE A 108 23.09 -6.74 15.10
CA ILE A 108 24.37 -6.09 14.78
C ILE A 108 24.16 -5.35 13.45
N PRO A 109 23.78 -4.06 13.49
CA PRO A 109 23.40 -3.33 12.28
C PRO A 109 24.54 -3.22 11.26
N ASN A 110 24.21 -3.44 9.99
CA ASN A 110 25.06 -3.21 8.84
C ASN A 110 24.39 -2.24 7.85
N GLU A 111 25.07 -1.12 7.55
CA GLU A 111 24.54 -0.07 6.66
C GLU A 111 24.43 -0.52 5.20
N ARG A 112 25.41 -1.29 4.71
CA ARG A 112 25.41 -1.79 3.33
C ARG A 112 24.23 -2.71 3.07
N THR A 113 23.89 -3.57 4.02
CA THR A 113 22.68 -4.39 3.99
C THR A 113 21.42 -3.52 3.87
N MET A 114 21.30 -2.46 4.69
CA MET A 114 20.14 -1.56 4.64
C MET A 114 20.04 -0.81 3.31
N GLN A 115 21.18 -0.42 2.71
CA GLN A 115 21.20 0.21 1.39
C GLN A 115 20.70 -0.74 0.29
N LEU A 116 21.15 -1.99 0.30
CA LEU A 116 20.72 -3.00 -0.68
C LEU A 116 19.23 -3.36 -0.51
N LEU A 117 18.74 -3.44 0.72
CA LEU A 117 17.31 -3.61 1.01
C LEU A 117 16.48 -2.43 0.49
N GLY A 118 16.95 -1.19 0.69
CA GLY A 118 16.31 0.00 0.14
C GLY A 118 16.28 0.02 -1.39
N GLN A 119 17.34 -0.45 -2.06
CA GLN A 119 17.33 -0.61 -3.52
C GLN A 119 16.32 -1.67 -3.96
N LEU A 120 16.23 -2.79 -3.24
CA LEU A 120 15.25 -3.83 -3.54
C LEU A 120 13.82 -3.32 -3.35
N GLN A 121 13.55 -2.55 -2.31
CA GLN A 121 12.26 -1.89 -2.08
C GLN A 121 11.85 -1.04 -3.29
N VAL A 122 12.72 -0.16 -3.77
CA VAL A 122 12.46 0.72 -4.92
C VAL A 122 12.14 -0.10 -6.18
N GLU A 123 12.89 -1.17 -6.44
CA GLU A 123 12.60 -2.04 -7.60
C GLU A 123 11.27 -2.78 -7.47
N VAL A 124 10.88 -3.18 -6.26
CA VAL A 124 9.58 -3.81 -6.00
C VAL A 124 8.44 -2.81 -6.17
N GLU A 125 8.58 -1.58 -5.69
CA GLU A 125 7.59 -0.53 -5.93
C GLU A 125 7.40 -0.27 -7.44
N ASN A 126 8.50 -0.13 -8.18
CA ASN A 126 8.46 0.03 -9.64
C ASN A 126 7.86 -1.19 -10.34
N PHE A 127 8.17 -2.40 -9.86
CA PHE A 127 7.58 -3.63 -10.37
C PHE A 127 6.06 -3.64 -10.20
N VAL A 128 5.55 -3.33 -9.00
CA VAL A 128 4.10 -3.30 -8.74
C VAL A 128 3.41 -2.27 -9.64
N LEU A 129 4.00 -1.08 -9.84
CA LEU A 129 3.45 -0.07 -10.74
C LEU A 129 3.43 -0.54 -12.21
N ARG A 130 4.49 -1.23 -12.67
CA ARG A 130 4.53 -1.79 -14.02
C ARG A 130 3.48 -2.87 -14.23
N VAL A 131 3.30 -3.77 -13.27
CA VAL A 131 2.24 -4.79 -13.35
C VAL A 131 0.85 -4.16 -13.29
N ALA A 132 0.66 -3.15 -12.44
CA ALA A 132 -0.59 -2.41 -12.38
C ALA A 132 -0.95 -1.80 -13.74
N ALA A 133 0.03 -1.30 -14.50
CA ALA A 133 -0.20 -0.70 -15.82
C ALA A 133 -0.72 -1.68 -16.88
N GLU A 134 -0.59 -3.00 -16.68
CA GLU A 134 -1.12 -4.01 -17.60
C GLU A 134 -2.65 -4.17 -17.48
N PHE A 135 -3.27 -3.70 -16.39
CA PHE A 135 -4.73 -3.75 -16.26
C PHE A 135 -5.40 -2.64 -17.06
N SER A 136 -6.49 -3.01 -17.73
CA SER A 136 -7.19 -2.14 -18.68
C SER A 136 -7.97 -0.99 -18.02
N SER A 137 -8.52 -1.23 -16.82
CA SER A 137 -9.36 -0.26 -16.12
C SER A 137 -8.62 0.35 -14.94
N ARG A 138 -8.74 1.68 -14.75
CA ARG A 138 -8.10 2.38 -13.61
C ARG A 138 -8.48 1.75 -12.27
N LYS A 139 -9.72 1.31 -12.15
CA LYS A 139 -10.23 0.59 -10.99
C LYS A 139 -9.43 -0.69 -10.70
N GLU A 140 -9.21 -1.57 -11.68
CA GLU A 140 -8.41 -2.79 -11.49
C GLU A 140 -6.96 -2.48 -11.12
N GLN A 141 -6.36 -1.45 -11.74
CA GLN A 141 -5.01 -0.99 -11.39
C GLN A 141 -4.93 -0.62 -9.90
N LEU A 142 -5.91 0.14 -9.40
CA LEU A 142 -5.97 0.57 -8.00
C LEU A 142 -6.23 -0.61 -7.04
N VAL A 143 -7.11 -1.54 -7.40
CA VAL A 143 -7.36 -2.75 -6.60
C VAL A 143 -6.10 -3.58 -6.47
N PHE A 144 -5.38 -3.81 -7.58
CA PHE A 144 -4.11 -4.54 -7.56
C PHE A 144 -3.07 -3.85 -6.67
N LEU A 145 -2.90 -2.54 -6.80
CA LEU A 145 -1.97 -1.76 -5.99
C LEU A 145 -2.29 -1.88 -4.49
N ILE A 146 -3.55 -1.65 -4.12
CA ILE A 146 -4.01 -1.72 -2.73
C ILE A 146 -3.81 -3.12 -2.15
N ASN A 147 -4.21 -4.18 -2.87
CA ASN A 147 -4.05 -5.56 -2.40
C ASN A 147 -2.57 -5.91 -2.16
N ASN A 148 -1.66 -5.48 -3.06
CA ASN A 148 -0.23 -5.74 -2.88
C ASN A 148 0.35 -4.95 -1.71
N TYR A 149 0.02 -3.67 -1.55
CA TYR A 149 0.52 -2.85 -0.43
C TYR A 149 -0.02 -3.34 0.92
N ASP A 150 -1.32 -3.68 1.01
CA ASP A 150 -1.94 -4.23 2.22
C ASP A 150 -1.28 -5.55 2.64
N MET A 151 -1.02 -6.45 1.70
CA MET A 151 -0.35 -7.72 1.99
C MET A 151 1.10 -7.52 2.44
N MET A 152 1.88 -6.68 1.75
CA MET A 152 3.26 -6.40 2.15
C MET A 152 3.31 -5.75 3.54
N LEU A 153 2.44 -4.77 3.82
CA LEU A 153 2.33 -4.15 5.14
C LEU A 153 1.96 -5.17 6.21
N GLY A 154 0.99 -6.06 5.94
CA GLY A 154 0.61 -7.12 6.88
C GLY A 154 1.81 -7.97 7.30
N VAL A 155 2.64 -8.39 6.34
CA VAL A 155 3.85 -9.18 6.63
C VAL A 155 4.93 -8.35 7.36
N LEU A 156 5.14 -7.11 6.95
CA LEU A 156 6.16 -6.23 7.54
C LEU A 156 5.81 -5.86 9.00
N MET A 157 4.54 -5.53 9.27
CA MET A 157 4.07 -5.14 10.61
C MET A 157 4.06 -6.31 11.61
N GLU A 158 3.88 -7.56 11.16
CA GLU A 158 3.95 -8.73 12.05
C GLU A 158 5.35 -8.96 12.65
N ARG A 159 6.41 -8.40 12.04
CA ARG A 159 7.80 -8.78 12.30
C ARG A 159 8.76 -7.60 12.50
N ALA A 160 8.38 -6.39 12.10
CA ALA A 160 9.13 -5.16 12.33
C ALA A 160 8.55 -4.39 13.54
N ALA A 161 9.33 -3.48 14.12
CA ALA A 161 8.76 -2.44 14.97
C ALA A 161 7.90 -1.51 14.10
N ASP A 162 6.73 -1.12 14.59
CA ASP A 162 5.70 -0.36 13.84
C ASP A 162 6.22 0.94 13.17
N ASP A 163 7.39 1.45 13.57
CA ASP A 163 7.96 2.74 13.14
C ASP A 163 9.09 2.65 12.09
N SER A 164 9.20 1.55 11.32
CA SER A 164 10.23 1.48 10.27
C SER A 164 9.90 2.37 9.07
N LYS A 165 10.92 2.98 8.45
CA LYS A 165 10.76 3.82 7.24
C LYS A 165 10.07 3.10 6.08
N GLU A 166 10.31 1.79 5.96
CA GLU A 166 9.70 0.94 4.94
C GLU A 166 8.19 0.80 5.17
N VAL A 167 7.78 0.50 6.41
CA VAL A 167 6.36 0.44 6.80
C VAL A 167 5.67 1.78 6.57
N GLU A 168 6.29 2.88 6.97
CA GLU A 168 5.73 4.23 6.74
C GLU A 168 5.53 4.52 5.24
N SER A 169 6.53 4.18 4.42
CA SER A 169 6.49 4.37 2.97
C SER A 169 5.33 3.60 2.32
N PHE A 170 5.20 2.29 2.61
CA PHE A 170 4.08 1.50 2.08
C PHE A 170 2.73 1.94 2.65
N GLN A 171 2.66 2.40 3.89
CA GLN A 171 1.42 2.92 4.48
C GLN A 171 0.94 4.19 3.76
N GLN A 172 1.87 5.10 3.42
CA GLN A 172 1.55 6.29 2.62
C GLN A 172 1.05 5.91 1.22
N LEU A 173 1.72 4.96 0.55
CA LEU A 173 1.29 4.45 -0.75
C LEU A 173 -0.10 3.81 -0.69
N LEU A 174 -0.36 2.96 0.30
CA LEU A 174 -1.66 2.33 0.52
C LEU A 174 -2.75 3.39 0.74
N ASN A 175 -2.50 4.37 1.62
CA ASN A 175 -3.48 5.42 1.93
C ASN A 175 -3.79 6.27 0.68
N ALA A 176 -2.77 6.64 -0.10
CA ALA A 176 -2.95 7.42 -1.32
C ALA A 176 -3.79 6.67 -2.36
N ARG A 177 -3.50 5.38 -2.61
CA ARG A 177 -4.25 4.57 -3.57
C ARG A 177 -5.65 4.25 -3.09
N THR A 178 -5.84 4.04 -1.80
CA THR A 178 -7.17 3.86 -1.20
C THR A 178 -8.03 5.11 -1.40
N GLN A 179 -7.49 6.31 -1.15
CA GLN A 179 -8.23 7.55 -1.38
C GLN A 179 -8.59 7.73 -2.86
N GLU A 180 -7.65 7.46 -3.76
CA GLU A 180 -7.90 7.51 -5.21
C GLU A 180 -8.98 6.51 -5.64
N PHE A 181 -8.95 5.28 -5.11
CA PHE A 181 -9.94 4.25 -5.38
C PHE A 181 -11.33 4.65 -4.89
N ILE A 182 -11.43 5.26 -3.71
CA ILE A 182 -12.72 5.76 -3.20
C ILE A 182 -13.31 6.82 -4.14
N GLU A 183 -12.48 7.72 -4.67
CA GLU A 183 -12.93 8.73 -5.63
C GLU A 183 -13.42 8.11 -6.94
N GLU A 184 -12.66 7.16 -7.49
CA GLU A 184 -13.02 6.40 -8.68
C GLU A 184 -14.33 5.62 -8.47
N LEU A 185 -14.54 5.09 -7.28
CA LEU A 185 -15.72 4.32 -6.89
C LEU A 185 -16.99 5.19 -6.73
N LEU A 186 -16.84 6.40 -6.20
CA LEU A 186 -17.95 7.35 -6.03
C LEU A 186 -18.28 8.12 -7.32
N SER A 187 -17.35 8.19 -8.28
CA SER A 187 -17.48 8.98 -9.51
C SER A 187 -18.67 8.56 -10.39
N PRO A 188 -18.91 7.27 -10.72
CA PRO A 188 -20.05 6.90 -11.56
C PRO A 188 -21.43 7.27 -10.98
N PRO A 189 -21.76 6.95 -9.70
CA PRO A 189 -23.07 7.29 -9.15
C PRO A 189 -23.21 8.74 -8.69
N PHE A 190 -22.12 9.41 -8.29
CA PHE A 190 -22.18 10.71 -7.62
C PHE A 190 -21.35 11.81 -8.30
N GLY A 191 -20.69 11.53 -9.43
CA GLY A 191 -19.80 12.48 -10.11
C GLY A 191 -20.47 13.79 -10.52
N GLY A 192 -21.73 13.73 -10.96
CA GLY A 192 -22.52 14.94 -11.26
C GLY A 192 -22.76 15.83 -10.04
N LEU A 193 -22.99 15.21 -8.87
CA LEU A 193 -23.14 15.91 -7.60
C LEU A 193 -21.81 16.52 -7.14
N VAL A 194 -20.71 15.77 -7.26
CA VAL A 194 -19.35 16.23 -6.95
C VAL A 194 -18.99 17.45 -7.80
N ALA A 195 -19.21 17.38 -9.11
CA ALA A 195 -18.92 18.47 -10.04
C ALA A 195 -19.70 19.74 -9.68
N PHE A 196 -21.02 19.61 -9.48
CA PHE A 196 -21.86 20.73 -9.09
C PHE A 196 -21.42 21.39 -7.78
N VAL A 197 -21.14 20.60 -6.73
CA VAL A 197 -20.70 21.14 -5.43
C VAL A 197 -19.38 21.90 -5.57
N LYS A 198 -18.40 21.34 -6.30
CA LYS A 198 -17.10 22.00 -6.54
C LYS A 198 -17.27 23.31 -7.33
N GLU A 199 -18.06 23.30 -8.39
CA GLU A 199 -18.34 24.48 -9.21
C GLU A 199 -19.05 25.58 -8.39
N ALA A 200 -20.07 25.19 -7.62
CA ALA A 200 -20.86 26.12 -6.83
C ALA A 200 -20.05 26.74 -5.69
N GLU A 201 -19.23 25.95 -4.98
CA GLU A 201 -18.33 26.48 -3.95
C GLU A 201 -17.31 27.44 -4.54
N ALA A 202 -16.70 27.12 -5.69
CA ALA A 202 -15.78 28.03 -6.37
C ALA A 202 -16.45 29.36 -6.79
N LEU A 203 -17.72 29.33 -7.22
CA LEU A 203 -18.48 30.54 -7.52
C LEU A 203 -18.76 31.36 -6.27
N ILE A 204 -19.11 30.71 -5.15
CA ILE A 204 -19.37 31.37 -3.86
C ILE A 204 -18.08 32.04 -3.34
N GLU A 205 -16.96 31.34 -3.37
CA GLU A 205 -15.65 31.87 -2.94
C GLU A 205 -15.20 33.07 -3.76
N ARG A 206 -15.54 33.11 -5.05
CA ARG A 206 -15.25 34.25 -5.95
C ARG A 206 -16.26 35.39 -5.86
N GLY A 207 -17.26 35.30 -4.98
CA GLY A 207 -18.34 36.29 -4.87
C GLY A 207 -19.31 36.30 -6.07
N GLN A 208 -19.31 35.25 -6.90
CA GLN A 208 -20.14 35.11 -8.11
C GLN A 208 -21.37 34.22 -7.88
N ALA A 209 -21.88 34.16 -6.65
CA ALA A 209 -23.01 33.31 -6.26
C ALA A 209 -24.29 33.58 -7.08
N GLU A 210 -24.45 34.77 -7.67
CA GLU A 210 -25.57 35.11 -8.56
C GLU A 210 -25.69 34.17 -9.77
N ARG A 211 -24.58 33.59 -10.24
CA ARG A 211 -24.60 32.62 -11.34
C ARG A 211 -25.35 31.33 -11.00
N LEU A 212 -25.59 31.05 -9.71
CA LEU A 212 -26.33 29.87 -9.27
C LEU A 212 -27.82 29.90 -9.63
N ARG A 213 -28.41 31.08 -9.90
CA ARG A 213 -29.84 31.18 -10.28
C ARG A 213 -30.17 30.42 -11.58
N GLY A 214 -29.18 30.21 -12.46
CA GLY A 214 -29.36 29.45 -13.70
C GLY A 214 -29.33 27.93 -13.52
N GLU A 215 -28.90 27.43 -12.37
CA GLU A 215 -28.64 26.00 -12.15
C GLU A 215 -29.85 25.24 -11.57
N GLU A 216 -31.01 25.89 -11.42
CA GLU A 216 -32.21 25.34 -10.77
C GLU A 216 -32.65 23.98 -11.32
N ALA A 217 -32.65 23.83 -12.65
CA ALA A 217 -33.01 22.59 -13.33
C ALA A 217 -32.01 21.46 -13.03
N ARG A 218 -30.71 21.76 -13.09
CA ARG A 218 -29.62 20.82 -12.78
C ARG A 218 -29.69 20.39 -11.32
N VAL A 219 -29.88 21.34 -10.40
CA VAL A 219 -30.05 21.07 -8.96
C VAL A 219 -31.25 20.16 -8.71
N THR A 220 -32.39 20.44 -9.34
CA THR A 220 -33.60 19.62 -9.22
C THR A 220 -33.35 18.18 -9.68
N GLN A 221 -32.66 18.01 -10.81
CA GLN A 221 -32.27 16.69 -11.31
C GLN A 221 -31.32 15.97 -10.33
N LEU A 222 -30.34 16.67 -9.75
CA LEU A 222 -29.41 16.10 -8.77
C LEU A 222 -30.12 15.65 -7.49
N ILE A 223 -31.06 16.44 -6.96
CA ILE A 223 -31.82 16.07 -5.75
C ILE A 223 -32.64 14.80 -6.00
N ARG A 224 -33.41 14.75 -7.10
CA ARG A 224 -34.25 13.61 -7.46
C ARG A 224 -33.45 12.38 -7.84
N GLY A 225 -32.37 12.57 -8.60
CA GLY A 225 -31.46 11.50 -9.00
C GLY A 225 -30.78 10.87 -7.80
N PHE A 226 -30.24 11.70 -6.89
CA PHE A 226 -29.68 11.21 -5.63
C PHE A 226 -30.76 10.47 -4.84
N GLY A 227 -31.93 11.09 -4.63
CA GLY A 227 -33.03 10.55 -3.84
C GLY A 227 -33.51 9.16 -4.25
N SER A 228 -33.52 8.88 -5.56
CA SER A 228 -33.99 7.62 -6.13
C SER A 228 -32.93 6.51 -6.18
N SER A 229 -31.63 6.83 -6.21
CA SER A 229 -30.59 5.85 -6.55
C SER A 229 -29.49 5.67 -5.49
N TRP A 230 -29.38 6.54 -4.48
CA TRP A 230 -28.26 6.49 -3.54
C TRP A 230 -28.17 5.17 -2.76
N LYS A 231 -29.31 4.57 -2.37
CA LYS A 231 -29.33 3.31 -1.60
C LYS A 231 -28.75 2.15 -2.41
N SER A 232 -29.27 1.93 -3.62
CA SER A 232 -28.79 0.86 -4.50
C SER A 232 -27.35 1.09 -4.94
N SER A 233 -26.96 2.36 -5.15
CA SER A 233 -25.57 2.71 -5.48
C SER A 233 -24.62 2.36 -4.34
N VAL A 234 -24.98 2.66 -3.09
CA VAL A 234 -24.19 2.31 -1.90
C VAL A 234 -24.11 0.80 -1.69
N GLU A 235 -25.22 0.08 -1.89
CA GLU A 235 -25.22 -1.39 -1.78
C GLU A 235 -24.31 -2.03 -2.85
N SER A 236 -24.43 -1.59 -4.11
CA SER A 236 -23.58 -2.05 -5.20
C SER A 236 -22.11 -1.75 -4.93
N LEU A 237 -21.81 -0.55 -4.41
CA LEU A 237 -20.46 -0.14 -4.02
C LEU A 237 -19.89 -1.09 -2.96
N SER A 238 -20.63 -1.36 -1.89
CA SER A 238 -20.18 -2.26 -0.83
C SER A 238 -19.93 -3.68 -1.33
N GLN A 239 -20.80 -4.22 -2.19
CA GLN A 239 -20.62 -5.54 -2.78
C GLN A 239 -19.36 -5.61 -3.66
N ASP A 240 -19.12 -4.56 -4.44
CA ASP A 240 -17.98 -4.44 -5.34
C ASP A 240 -16.64 -4.37 -4.57
N VAL A 241 -16.59 -3.58 -3.50
CA VAL A 241 -15.44 -3.52 -2.58
C VAL A 241 -15.18 -4.91 -1.97
N MET A 242 -16.20 -5.57 -1.43
CA MET A 242 -16.04 -6.88 -0.80
C MET A 242 -15.59 -7.99 -1.77
N ARG A 243 -15.85 -7.84 -3.07
CA ARG A 243 -15.33 -8.75 -4.12
C ARG A 243 -13.90 -8.43 -4.53
N SER A 244 -13.49 -7.17 -4.40
CA SER A 244 -12.20 -6.67 -4.91
C SER A 244 -11.04 -6.89 -3.92
N PHE A 245 -11.30 -6.84 -2.62
CA PHE A 245 -10.25 -6.92 -1.59
C PHE A 245 -10.30 -8.24 -0.84
N THR A 246 -9.18 -8.96 -0.82
CA THR A 246 -9.05 -10.24 -0.11
C THR A 246 -9.03 -10.09 1.41
N ASN A 247 -8.60 -8.92 1.90
CA ASN A 247 -8.61 -8.58 3.32
C ASN A 247 -9.91 -7.83 3.67
N PHE A 248 -10.81 -8.50 4.39
CA PHE A 248 -12.10 -7.92 4.76
C PHE A 248 -11.98 -6.70 5.69
N ARG A 249 -10.93 -6.60 6.51
CA ARG A 249 -10.69 -5.41 7.34
C ARG A 249 -10.35 -4.21 6.46
N ASN A 250 -9.50 -4.41 5.45
CA ASN A 250 -9.18 -3.37 4.47
C ASN A 250 -10.42 -2.98 3.66
N GLY A 251 -11.17 -3.95 3.11
CA GLY A 251 -12.43 -3.66 2.41
C GLY A 251 -13.45 -2.90 3.27
N THR A 252 -13.56 -3.24 4.55
CA THR A 252 -14.40 -2.52 5.52
C THR A 252 -13.94 -1.08 5.71
N SER A 253 -12.62 -0.85 5.85
CA SER A 253 -12.03 0.50 5.95
C SER A 253 -12.37 1.33 4.70
N ILE A 254 -12.22 0.76 3.51
CA ILE A 254 -12.51 1.41 2.22
C ILE A 254 -13.99 1.81 2.14
N ILE A 255 -14.91 0.90 2.49
CA ILE A 255 -16.35 1.21 2.55
C ILE A 255 -16.58 2.38 3.52
N GLN A 256 -15.98 2.35 4.72
CA GLN A 256 -16.14 3.43 5.68
C GLN A 256 -15.61 4.77 5.15
N GLY A 257 -14.47 4.78 4.45
CA GLY A 257 -13.93 5.95 3.78
C GLY A 257 -14.89 6.50 2.73
N ALA A 258 -15.41 5.66 1.84
CA ALA A 258 -16.37 6.03 0.81
C ALA A 258 -17.67 6.61 1.39
N LEU A 259 -18.24 5.96 2.41
CA LEU A 259 -19.45 6.45 3.09
C LEU A 259 -19.20 7.79 3.78
N THR A 260 -18.03 7.97 4.38
CA THR A 260 -17.64 9.23 5.03
C THR A 260 -17.53 10.36 4.01
N GLN A 261 -16.86 10.11 2.87
CA GLN A 261 -16.72 11.10 1.81
C GLN A 261 -18.08 11.44 1.17
N LEU A 262 -18.98 10.46 1.03
CA LEU A 262 -20.35 10.68 0.56
C LEU A 262 -21.15 11.57 1.52
N ILE A 263 -21.06 11.33 2.83
CA ILE A 263 -21.72 12.17 3.86
C ILE A 263 -21.18 13.60 3.80
N GLN A 264 -19.86 13.76 3.71
CA GLN A 264 -19.23 15.08 3.59
C GLN A 264 -19.66 15.82 2.31
N LEU A 265 -19.71 15.12 1.17
CA LEU A 265 -20.22 15.66 -0.08
C LEU A 265 -21.66 16.13 0.07
N TYR A 266 -22.52 15.34 0.71
CA TYR A 266 -23.92 15.68 0.89
C TYR A 266 -24.12 16.86 1.86
N HIS A 267 -23.29 16.97 2.90
CA HIS A 267 -23.25 18.15 3.77
C HIS A 267 -22.86 19.42 2.99
N ARG A 268 -21.83 19.35 2.17
CA ARG A 268 -21.41 20.47 1.30
C ARG A 268 -22.50 20.85 0.32
N PHE A 269 -23.18 19.87 -0.26
CA PHE A 269 -24.35 20.10 -1.12
C PHE A 269 -25.46 20.86 -0.39
N HIS A 270 -25.84 20.44 0.82
CA HIS A 270 -26.81 21.16 1.64
C HIS A 270 -26.37 22.61 1.96
N ARG A 271 -25.09 22.83 2.21
CA ARG A 271 -24.53 24.18 2.44
C ARG A 271 -24.67 25.05 1.19
N VAL A 272 -24.37 24.52 0.00
CA VAL A 272 -24.58 25.21 -1.28
C VAL A 272 -26.06 25.53 -1.50
N LEU A 273 -26.96 24.58 -1.23
CA LEU A 273 -28.41 24.80 -1.35
C LEU A 273 -29.00 25.78 -0.33
N SER A 274 -28.22 26.18 0.68
CA SER A 274 -28.62 27.19 1.66
C SER A 274 -28.36 28.62 1.17
N GLN A 275 -27.68 28.79 0.02
CA GLN A 275 -27.46 30.10 -0.59
C GLN A 275 -28.78 30.75 -1.01
N PRO A 276 -28.91 32.09 -0.90
CA PRO A 276 -30.14 32.81 -1.23
C PRO A 276 -30.69 32.50 -2.64
N GLN A 277 -29.78 32.35 -3.61
CA GLN A 277 -30.10 32.11 -5.02
C GLN A 277 -30.78 30.77 -5.27
N LEU A 278 -30.57 29.78 -4.39
CA LEU A 278 -31.15 28.44 -4.48
C LEU A 278 -32.19 28.18 -3.39
N ARG A 279 -32.39 29.12 -2.45
CA ARG A 279 -33.21 28.90 -1.25
C ARG A 279 -34.68 28.65 -1.57
N ALA A 280 -35.19 29.27 -2.64
CA ALA A 280 -36.60 29.21 -3.06
C ALA A 280 -36.94 27.97 -3.91
N LEU A 281 -35.97 27.10 -4.25
CA LEU A 281 -36.19 25.91 -5.06
C LEU A 281 -37.19 24.94 -4.39
N PRO A 282 -38.33 24.62 -5.04
CA PRO A 282 -39.30 23.67 -4.50
C PRO A 282 -38.72 22.28 -4.26
N ALA A 283 -37.80 21.85 -5.12
CA ALA A 283 -37.14 20.55 -5.04
C ALA A 283 -36.38 20.32 -3.72
N ARG A 284 -36.07 21.38 -2.96
CA ARG A 284 -35.43 21.25 -1.63
C ARG A 284 -36.30 20.49 -0.63
N ALA A 285 -37.63 20.48 -0.80
CA ALA A 285 -38.53 19.68 0.02
C ALA A 285 -38.32 18.17 -0.17
N GLU A 286 -37.72 17.76 -1.29
CA GLU A 286 -37.42 16.37 -1.64
C GLU A 286 -36.03 15.93 -1.14
N LEU A 287 -35.28 16.81 -0.46
CA LEU A 287 -33.96 16.47 0.10
C LEU A 287 -34.08 15.40 1.19
N ILE A 288 -33.23 14.40 1.09
CA ILE A 288 -33.11 13.40 2.14
C ILE A 288 -32.51 14.07 3.37
N ASN A 289 -33.10 13.81 4.54
CA ASN A 289 -32.57 14.26 5.80
C ASN A 289 -31.17 13.67 6.04
N ILE A 290 -30.19 14.52 6.32
CA ILE A 290 -28.78 14.11 6.52
C ILE A 290 -28.64 13.08 7.65
N HIS A 291 -29.38 13.22 8.75
CA HIS A 291 -29.33 12.26 9.85
C HIS A 291 -29.87 10.90 9.42
N HIS A 292 -30.95 10.88 8.64
CA HIS A 292 -31.49 9.64 8.08
C HIS A 292 -30.47 8.97 7.14
N LEU A 293 -29.83 9.76 6.25
CA LEU A 293 -28.74 9.27 5.40
C LEU A 293 -27.61 8.67 6.24
N MET A 294 -27.12 9.37 7.27
CA MET A 294 -26.05 8.88 8.14
C MET A 294 -26.42 7.57 8.86
N VAL A 295 -27.65 7.45 9.37
CA VAL A 295 -28.12 6.25 10.05
C VAL A 295 -28.18 5.07 9.09
N GLU A 296 -28.70 5.26 7.89
CA GLU A 296 -28.77 4.21 6.87
C GLU A 296 -27.39 3.79 6.36
N LEU A 297 -26.48 4.74 6.13
CA LEU A 297 -25.10 4.44 5.72
C LEU A 297 -24.33 3.70 6.82
N LYS A 298 -24.61 3.97 8.10
CA LYS A 298 -24.03 3.19 9.22
C LYS A 298 -24.44 1.71 9.19
N LYS A 299 -25.63 1.35 8.68
CA LYS A 299 -26.06 -0.05 8.54
C LYS A 299 -25.24 -0.84 7.52
N HIS A 300 -24.63 -0.13 6.56
CA HIS A 300 -23.81 -0.72 5.51
C HIS A 300 -22.34 -0.89 5.92
N LYS A 301 -21.98 -0.53 7.16
CA LYS A 301 -20.66 -0.85 7.71
C LYS A 301 -20.61 -2.35 8.04
N PRO A 302 -19.73 -3.13 7.41
CA PRO A 302 -19.48 -4.49 7.84
C PRO A 302 -18.97 -4.50 9.28
N ASN A 303 -19.49 -5.40 10.12
CA ASN A 303 -18.95 -5.69 11.45
C ASN A 303 -17.96 -6.85 11.32
N PHE A 304 -16.70 -6.56 11.03
CA PHE A 304 -15.61 -7.53 11.00
C PHE A 304 -14.41 -7.04 11.80
#